data_AF-T0N2P1-F1
#
_entry.id   AF-T0N2P1-F1
#
_cell.length_a   1.000
_cell.length_b   1.000
_cell.length_c   1.000
_cell.angle_alpha   90.00
_cell.angle_beta   90.00
_cell.angle_gamma   90.00
#
_symmetry.space_group_name_H-M   'P 1'
#
loop_
_entity.id
_entity.type
_entity.pdbx_description
1 polymer ?
#
loop_
_entity_poly.entity_id
_entity_poly.type
_entity_poly.pdbx_seq_one_letter_code
_entity_poly.pdbx_strand_id
1 'polypeptide(L)' 'MKDILEEYNKVTPIDSRELMVLYGMLWIPVGFHSLVKDYYLKRKLWSEESFVYKLKNKVENLTEKEDMLMNFKSYYKIS' A
#
# COMPACT_ATOMS: atom_id res chain seq x y z
N MET A 1 6.29 6.08 8.32
CA MET A 1 5.15 5.31 8.87
C MET A 1 5.18 5.26 10.39
N LYS A 2 6.31 4.84 10.99
CA LYS A 2 6.47 4.81 12.44
C LYS A 2 6.08 6.13 13.12
N ASP A 3 6.65 7.24 12.68
CA ASP A 3 6.35 8.57 13.25
C ASP A 3 4.87 8.96 13.15
N ILE A 4 4.19 8.57 12.06
CA ILE A 4 2.75 8.83 11.86
C ILE A 4 1.93 8.07 12.90
N LEU A 5 2.26 6.79 13.12
CA LEU A 5 1.55 5.96 14.08
C LEU A 5 1.85 6.39 15.51
N GLU A 6 3.09 6.75 15.82
CA GLU A 6 3.46 7.28 17.13
C GLU A 6 2.70 8.58 17.46
N GLU A 7 2.56 9.48 16.50
CA GLU A 7 1.79 10.72 16.69
C GLU A 7 0.30 10.44 16.90
N TYR A 8 -0.30 9.55 16.09
CA TYR A 8 -1.69 9.16 16.26
C TYR A 8 -1.95 8.52 17.63
N ASN A 9 -1.04 7.64 18.06
CA ASN A 9 -1.13 6.90 19.32
C ASN A 9 -1.11 7.81 20.56
N LYS A 10 -0.60 9.06 20.44
CA LYS A 10 -0.65 10.06 21.52
C LYS A 10 -2.06 10.58 21.81
N VAL A 11 -2.91 10.61 20.79
CA VAL A 11 -4.30 11.11 20.88
C VAL A 11 -5.27 9.96 21.10
N THR A 12 -5.10 8.87 20.36
CA THR A 12 -5.96 7.69 20.43
C THR A 12 -5.10 6.44 20.30
N PRO A 13 -4.88 5.71 21.41
CA PRO A 13 -4.09 4.49 21.38
C PRO A 13 -4.66 3.48 20.40
N ILE A 14 -3.82 2.97 19.50
CA ILE A 14 -4.19 1.97 18.51
C ILE A 14 -4.08 0.59 19.16
N ASP A 15 -5.17 -0.17 19.16
CA ASP A 15 -5.17 -1.54 19.67
C ASP A 15 -4.56 -2.55 18.67
N SER A 16 -4.30 -3.76 19.14
CA SER A 16 -3.69 -4.81 18.31
C SER A 16 -4.56 -5.24 17.12
N ARG A 17 -5.89 -5.19 17.25
CA ARG A 17 -6.84 -5.52 16.18
C ARG A 17 -6.85 -4.43 15.13
N GLU A 18 -6.79 -3.17 15.53
CA GLU A 18 -6.67 -2.03 14.61
C GLU A 18 -5.37 -2.10 13.80
N LEU A 19 -4.26 -2.49 14.42
CA LEU A 19 -2.99 -2.74 13.72
C LEU A 19 -3.08 -3.90 12.73
N MET A 20 -3.80 -4.99 13.07
CA MET A 20 -4.05 -6.10 12.15
C MET A 20 -4.88 -5.67 10.93
N VAL A 21 -5.93 -4.88 11.15
CA VAL A 21 -6.75 -4.32 10.06
C VAL A 21 -5.91 -3.41 9.17
N LEU A 22 -5.14 -2.50 9.77
CA LEU A 22 -4.24 -1.61 9.04
C LEU A 22 -3.23 -2.39 8.19
N TYR A 23 -2.63 -3.45 8.74
CA TYR A 23 -1.73 -4.33 7.99
C TYR A 23 -2.43 -4.94 6.76
N GLY A 24 -3.65 -5.45 6.94
CA GLY A 24 -4.47 -5.95 5.83
C GLY A 24 -4.73 -4.88 4.76
N MET A 25 -5.06 -3.65 5.16
CA MET A 25 -5.27 -2.54 4.23
C MET A 25 -3.99 -2.18 3.46
N LEU A 26 -2.83 -2.20 4.13
CA LEU A 26 -1.54 -1.91 3.52
C LEU A 26 -1.09 -3.02 2.54
N TRP A 27 -1.45 -4.27 2.80
CA TRP A 27 -1.16 -5.40 1.92
C TRP A 27 -1.83 -5.25 0.54
N ILE A 28 -3.07 -4.77 0.50
CA ILE A 28 -3.87 -4.72 -0.73
C ILE A 28 -3.19 -3.83 -1.79
N PRO A 29 -3.00 -4.32 -3.03
CA PRO A 29 -2.38 -3.56 -4.11
C PRO A 29 -3.38 -2.61 -4.78
N VAL A 30 -4.04 -1.73 -4.01
CA VAL A 30 -5.12 -0.84 -4.49
C VAL A 30 -4.67 -0.02 -5.70
N GLY A 31 -3.45 0.53 -5.66
CA GLY A 31 -2.89 1.34 -6.73
C GLY A 31 -2.71 0.56 -8.04
N PHE A 32 -2.31 -0.72 -7.96
CA PHE A 32 -2.19 -1.58 -9.13
C PHE A 32 -3.56 -1.86 -9.74
N HIS A 33 -4.51 -2.29 -8.90
CA HIS A 33 -5.88 -2.57 -9.33
C HIS A 33 -6.53 -1.34 -9.97
N SER A 34 -6.39 -0.16 -9.38
CA SER A 34 -6.93 1.08 -9.96
C SER A 34 -6.29 1.42 -11.31
N LEU A 35 -4.97 1.23 -11.45
CA LEU A 35 -4.26 1.55 -12.69
C LEU A 35 -4.72 0.66 -13.85
N VAL A 36 -4.78 -0.65 -13.61
CA VAL A 36 -5.26 -1.64 -14.59
C VAL A 36 -6.71 -1.38 -14.96
N LYS A 37 -7.57 -1.14 -13.95
CA LYS A 37 -8.98 -0.83 -14.16
C LYS A 37 -9.18 0.44 -14.99
N ASP A 38 -8.43 1.51 -14.70
CA ASP A 38 -8.55 2.77 -15.42
C ASP A 38 -8.19 2.64 -16.91
N TYR A 39 -7.15 1.86 -17.22
CA TYR A 39 -6.70 1.63 -18.59
C TYR A 39 -7.68 0.76 -19.38
N TYR A 40 -7.97 -0.46 -18.89
CA TYR A 40 -8.78 -1.41 -19.65
C TYR A 40 -10.26 -1.03 -19.72
N LEU A 41 -10.80 -0.33 -18.72
CA LEU A 41 -12.15 0.22 -18.79
C LEU A 41 -12.22 1.58 -19.50
N LYS A 42 -11.11 2.05 -20.09
CA LYS A 42 -11.02 3.32 -20.83
C LYS A 42 -11.53 4.53 -20.03
N ARG A 43 -11.37 4.51 -18.70
CA ARG A 43 -11.78 5.61 -17.81
C ARG A 43 -10.86 6.83 -17.95
N LYS A 44 -9.65 6.60 -18.45
CA LYS A 44 -8.67 7.62 -18.78
C LYS A 44 -8.10 7.32 -20.16
N LEU A 45 -7.99 8.35 -21.00
CA LEU A 45 -7.48 8.26 -22.36
C LEU A 45 -5.94 8.27 -22.37
N TRP A 46 -5.33 7.27 -21.72
CA TRP A 46 -3.88 7.10 -21.73
C TRP A 46 -3.45 6.32 -22.97
N SER A 47 -2.32 6.71 -23.56
CA SER A 47 -1.62 5.84 -24.50
C SER A 47 -1.13 4.59 -23.78
N GLU A 48 -0.94 3.51 -24.55
CA GLU A 48 -0.34 2.27 -24.03
C GLU A 48 1.02 2.54 -23.39
N GLU A 49 1.86 3.37 -24.01
CA GLU A 49 3.16 3.77 -23.48
C GLU A 49 3.04 4.43 -22.09
N SER A 50 2.08 5.35 -21.92
CA SER A 50 1.82 6.00 -20.63
C SER A 50 1.35 5.01 -19.57
N PHE A 51 0.51 4.04 -19.96
CA PHE A 51 0.08 2.97 -19.06
C PHE A 51 1.23 2.07 -18.65
N VAL A 52 2.05 1.61 -19.60
CA VAL A 52 3.22 0.76 -19.35
C VAL A 52 4.23 1.45 -18.44
N TYR A 53 4.51 2.73 -18.67
CA TYR A 53 5.38 3.52 -17.80
C TYR A 53 4.87 3.55 -16.35
N LYS A 54 3.57 3.85 -16.15
CA LYS A 54 2.96 3.85 -14.82
C LYS A 54 2.96 2.47 -14.17
N LEU A 55 2.76 1.42 -14.96
CA LEU A 55 2.76 0.05 -14.49
C LEU A 55 4.15 -0.36 -14.00
N LYS A 56 5.20 -0.07 -14.79
CA LYS A 56 6.60 -0.32 -14.42
C LYS A 56 6.95 0.35 -13.09
N ASN A 57 6.65 1.64 -12.95
CA ASN A 57 6.89 2.36 -11.69
C ASN A 57 6.15 1.74 -10.48
N LYS A 58 4.99 1.11 -10.69
CA LYS A 58 4.27 0.40 -9.60
C LYS A 58 4.88 -0.95 -9.27
N VAL A 59 5.46 -1.63 -10.26
CA VAL A 59 6.13 -2.94 -10.09
C VAL A 59 7.51 -2.77 -9.45
N GLU A 60 8.27 -1.74 -9.83
CA GLU A 60 9.61 -1.47 -9.30
C GLU A 60 9.61 -1.28 -7.77
N ASN A 61 8.54 -0.70 -7.22
CA ASN A 61 8.42 -0.45 -5.78
C ASN A 61 7.84 -1.66 -4.99
N LEU A 62 7.62 -2.81 -5.62
CA LEU A 62 7.02 -3.98 -4.94
C LEU A 62 7.93 -4.53 -3.84
N THR A 63 9.22 -4.68 -4.12
CA THR A 63 10.19 -5.21 -3.16
C THR A 63 10.25 -4.32 -1.91
N GLU A 64 10.36 -3.00 -2.09
CA GLU A 64 10.37 -2.04 -0.98
C GLU A 64 9.07 -2.10 -0.16
N LYS A 65 7.92 -2.30 -0.83
CA LYS A 65 6.63 -2.47 -0.16
C LYS A 65 6.58 -3.78 0.65
N GLU A 66 7.09 -4.88 0.10
CA GLU A 66 7.17 -6.16 0.79
C GLU A 66 8.07 -6.08 2.03
N ASP A 67 9.25 -5.49 1.89
CA ASP A 67 10.17 -5.24 3.00
C ASP A 67 9.52 -4.37 4.09
N MET A 68 8.83 -3.30 3.68
CA MET A 68 8.08 -2.45 4.60
C MET A 68 6.98 -3.22 5.34
N LEU A 69 6.25 -4.12 4.66
CA LEU A 69 5.20 -4.93 5.25
C LEU A 69 5.76 -5.98 6.22
N MET A 70 6.90 -6.60 5.89
CA MET A 70 7.57 -7.54 6.79
C MET A 70 8.07 -6.83 8.05
N ASN A 71 8.70 -5.66 7.89
CA ASN A 71 9.15 -4.83 9.00
C ASN A 71 7.98 -4.40 9.89
N PHE A 72 6.86 -4.01 9.29
CA PHE A 72 5.64 -3.66 10.01
C PHE A 72 5.09 -4.85 10.82
N LYS A 73 4.94 -6.02 10.17
CA LYS A 73 4.45 -7.24 10.80
C LYS A 73 5.31 -7.64 11.99
N SER A 74 6.63 -7.60 11.82
CA SER A 74 7.61 -7.94 12.85
C SER A 74 7.56 -6.96 14.03
N TYR A 75 7.60 -5.65 13.75
CA TYR A 75 7.64 -4.60 14.78
C TYR A 75 6.39 -4.62 15.67
N TYR A 76 5.20 -4.79 15.08
CA TYR A 76 3.94 -4.81 15.80
C TYR A 76 3.49 -6.22 16.22
N LYS A 77 4.32 -7.25 16.00
CA LYS A 77 4.06 -8.66 16.36
C LYS A 77 2.69 -9.16 15.88
N ILE A 78 2.37 -8.82 14.63
CA ILE A 78 1.13 -9.25 13.99
C ILE A 78 1.27 -10.74 13.67
N SER A 79 0.53 -11.57 14.42
CA SER A 79 0.46 -13.03 14.28
C SER A 79 -0.53 -13.46 13.21
#